data_AF-A0A1J8QY45-F1
#
_entry.id   AF-A0A1J8QY45-F1
#
_cell.length_a   1.000
_cell.length_b   1.000
_cell.length_c   1.000
_cell.angle_alpha   90.00
_cell.angle_beta   90.00
_cell.angle_gamma   90.00
#
_symmetry.space_group_name_H-M   'P 1'
#
loop_
_entity.id
_entity.type
_entity.pdbx_description
1 polymer ?
#
loop_
_entity_poly.entity_id
_entity_poly.type
_entity_poly.pdbx_seq_one_letter_code
_entity_poly.pdbx_strand_id
1 'polypeptide(L)'
;MQKATISSVIICTTAFGLLFYGITVLISLLCPDSPFKSPGSHLVEAICNKILGDRPTSTDDMFGRSSAIRWILETSTNPEVVAAAAAMVPLVQWSPKVDISAAYARLFDTFTTCRYKSESYIKAMAHLWTQPVKINPLLIERPISSDDRDRLIRNAFTSGRDAWGQFTVAEEEGARQKHKADVRTALRTMVVYGRSHRLSFPDDESLIWHGDLQWRHCNGVSPSCAEFDWLVDYLADKVGATDDATEGDALLALSAMPTLGSPVKRGSYIKVLIRCLSPTRPSRVRYAALRAIVDARAELASITSDSMPQGVDAGLLDELSHALLAAILSNHIQSIPSGHVLVYGNKYSDSYYFRLLFALATNDEWRQRLVCHGHVEWCTSLVDLTIRLQVSDRNFYLAGIFSRIYPSSRDLSISPRQERWRTLMSTAWIALDGMERQDIYGCIDALPALVEATTQSFQYWDNGLPCWELCDWQLVAESVQRILVRLQALVGQADEGLVNAALPAVQGLHDDIIGHLKEMQE
;
A
#
# COMPACT_ATOMS: atom_id res chain seq x y z
N MET A 1 -13.40 -71.35 -26.74
CA MET A 1 -13.26 -70.38 -25.62
C MET A 1 -12.98 -68.95 -26.06
N GLN A 2 -12.06 -68.70 -27.00
CA GLN A 2 -11.66 -67.33 -27.41
C GLN A 2 -12.80 -66.39 -27.87
N LYS A 3 -13.82 -66.90 -28.58
CA LYS A 3 -14.96 -66.09 -29.04
C LYS A 3 -15.84 -65.54 -27.89
N ALA A 4 -15.98 -66.28 -26.79
CA ALA A 4 -16.79 -65.85 -25.66
C ALA A 4 -16.12 -64.72 -24.86
N THR A 5 -14.79 -64.80 -24.69
CA THR A 5 -14.01 -63.77 -24.02
C THR A 5 -14.04 -62.45 -24.80
N ILE A 6 -13.88 -62.50 -26.12
CA ILE A 6 -13.94 -61.29 -26.97
C ILE A 6 -15.33 -60.64 -26.89
N SER A 7 -16.39 -61.45 -26.98
CA SER A 7 -17.77 -60.95 -26.85
C SER A 7 -18.02 -60.29 -25.49
N SER A 8 -17.56 -60.92 -24.41
CA SER A 8 -17.71 -60.37 -23.05
C SER A 8 -16.99 -59.04 -22.88
N VAL A 9 -15.78 -58.90 -23.43
CA VAL A 9 -15.02 -57.63 -23.34
C VAL A 9 -15.75 -56.52 -24.08
N ILE A 10 -16.24 -56.78 -25.29
CA ILE A 10 -16.98 -55.78 -26.10
C ILE A 10 -18.29 -55.38 -25.40
N ILE A 11 -19.02 -56.34 -24.86
CA ILE A 11 -20.27 -56.06 -24.14
C ILE A 11 -20.00 -55.23 -22.89
N CYS A 12 -18.99 -55.58 -22.09
CA CYS A 12 -18.64 -54.85 -20.88
C CYS A 12 -18.18 -53.42 -21.20
N THR A 13 -17.31 -53.20 -22.20
CA THR A 13 -16.86 -51.85 -22.55
C THR A 13 -17.97 -50.98 -23.11
N THR A 14 -18.86 -51.55 -23.93
CA THR A 14 -20.02 -50.82 -24.47
C THR A 14 -21.01 -50.44 -23.37
N ALA A 15 -21.31 -51.37 -22.46
CA ALA A 15 -22.18 -51.10 -21.32
C ALA A 15 -21.59 -50.02 -20.40
N PHE A 16 -20.28 -50.08 -20.11
CA PHE A 16 -19.60 -49.08 -19.29
C PHE A 16 -19.60 -47.70 -19.96
N GLY A 17 -19.37 -47.64 -21.28
CA GLY A 17 -19.42 -46.40 -22.05
C GLY A 17 -20.82 -45.77 -22.05
N LEU A 18 -21.88 -46.57 -22.21
CA LEU A 18 -23.26 -46.10 -22.12
C LEU A 18 -23.62 -45.60 -20.73
N LEU A 19 -23.15 -46.28 -19.69
CA LEU A 19 -23.40 -45.91 -18.30
C LEU A 19 -22.67 -44.61 -17.94
N PHE A 20 -21.41 -44.46 -18.35
CA PHE A 20 -20.68 -43.21 -18.22
C PHE A 20 -21.37 -42.07 -18.98
N TYR A 21 -21.75 -42.29 -20.23
CA TYR A 21 -22.47 -41.29 -21.02
C TYR A 21 -23.80 -40.87 -20.37
N GLY A 22 -24.55 -41.84 -19.84
CA GLY A 22 -25.79 -41.58 -19.09
C GLY A 22 -25.55 -40.74 -17.84
N ILE A 23 -24.51 -41.07 -17.04
CA ILE A 23 -24.11 -40.28 -15.87
C ILE A 23 -23.68 -38.88 -16.29
N THR A 24 -22.90 -38.73 -17.37
CA THR A 24 -22.48 -37.42 -17.88
C THR A 24 -23.68 -36.58 -18.29
N VAL A 25 -24.66 -37.16 -19.01
CA VAL A 25 -25.90 -36.47 -19.37
C VAL A 25 -26.70 -36.08 -18.12
N LEU A 26 -26.81 -36.97 -17.13
CA LEU A 26 -27.52 -36.69 -15.88
C LEU A 26 -26.84 -35.56 -15.08
N ILE A 27 -25.52 -35.61 -14.93
CA ILE A 27 -24.73 -34.55 -14.28
C ILE A 27 -24.90 -33.24 -15.04
N SER A 28 -24.91 -33.26 -16.37
CA SER A 28 -25.15 -32.07 -17.20
C SER A 28 -26.57 -31.51 -17.10
N LEU A 29 -27.55 -32.32 -16.66
CA LEU A 29 -28.91 -31.85 -16.38
C LEU A 29 -29.05 -31.31 -14.95
N LEU A 30 -28.36 -31.92 -13.99
CA LEU A 30 -28.37 -31.50 -12.59
C LEU A 30 -27.53 -30.25 -12.35
N CYS A 31 -26.46 -30.09 -13.14
CA CYS A 31 -25.59 -28.92 -13.16
C CYS A 31 -25.71 -28.26 -14.54
N PRO A 32 -26.51 -27.18 -14.67
CA PRO A 32 -26.70 -26.44 -15.94
C PRO A 32 -25.39 -25.99 -16.60
N ASP A 33 -24.31 -25.93 -15.82
CA ASP A 33 -22.98 -25.47 -16.21
C ASP A 33 -21.93 -26.57 -16.32
N SER A 34 -22.35 -27.83 -16.38
CA SER A 34 -21.43 -28.94 -16.63
C SER A 34 -20.65 -28.70 -17.92
N PRO A 35 -19.30 -28.77 -17.92
CA PRO A 35 -18.48 -28.62 -19.12
C PRO A 35 -18.69 -29.80 -20.10
N PHE A 36 -19.43 -30.83 -19.70
CA PHE A 36 -19.70 -32.03 -20.48
C PHE A 36 -21.09 -32.00 -21.15
N LYS A 37 -21.55 -30.83 -21.62
CA LYS A 37 -22.78 -30.77 -22.41
C LYS A 37 -22.59 -31.49 -23.74
N SER A 38 -23.30 -32.61 -23.90
CA SER A 38 -23.41 -33.35 -25.16
C SER A 38 -24.69 -32.94 -25.90
N PRO A 39 -24.80 -33.21 -27.22
CA PRO A 39 -26.07 -33.06 -27.95
C PRO A 39 -27.25 -33.77 -27.25
N GLY A 40 -26.98 -34.90 -26.59
CA GLY A 40 -27.97 -35.62 -25.77
C GLY A 40 -28.45 -34.81 -24.57
N SER A 41 -27.55 -34.14 -23.84
CA SER A 41 -27.94 -33.29 -22.72
C SER A 41 -28.77 -32.07 -23.15
N HIS A 42 -28.44 -31.43 -24.29
CA HIS A 42 -29.25 -30.34 -24.83
C HIS A 42 -30.66 -30.79 -25.23
N LEU A 43 -30.80 -32.00 -25.78
CA LEU A 43 -32.11 -32.55 -26.12
C LEU A 43 -32.97 -32.78 -24.87
N VAL A 44 -32.38 -33.36 -23.82
CA VAL A 44 -33.10 -33.60 -22.57
C VAL A 44 -33.42 -32.29 -21.84
N GLU A 45 -32.50 -31.32 -21.84
CA GLU A 45 -32.71 -29.97 -21.31
C GLU A 45 -33.88 -29.27 -22.03
N ALA A 46 -33.93 -29.34 -23.37
CA ALA A 46 -35.04 -28.80 -24.15
C ALA A 46 -36.39 -29.48 -23.85
N ILE A 47 -36.40 -30.81 -23.63
CA ILE A 47 -37.60 -31.55 -23.22
C ILE A 47 -38.05 -31.13 -21.82
N CYS A 48 -37.13 -31.03 -20.87
CA CYS A 48 -37.41 -30.59 -19.51
C CYS A 48 -37.96 -29.16 -19.46
N ASN A 49 -37.35 -28.22 -20.18
CA ASN A 49 -37.80 -26.82 -20.25
C ASN A 49 -39.19 -26.72 -20.88
N LYS A 50 -39.49 -27.54 -21.89
CA LYS A 50 -40.81 -27.61 -22.51
C LYS A 50 -41.89 -28.17 -21.57
N ILE A 51 -41.53 -29.06 -20.65
CA ILE A 51 -42.46 -29.69 -19.71
C ILE A 51 -42.66 -28.84 -18.45
N LEU A 52 -41.60 -28.17 -17.96
CA LEU A 52 -41.60 -27.47 -16.67
C LEU A 52 -41.89 -25.96 -16.79
N GLY A 53 -41.99 -25.42 -18.00
CA GLY A 53 -42.15 -23.98 -18.26
C GLY A 53 -40.83 -23.23 -18.09
N ASP A 54 -40.69 -22.09 -18.77
CA ASP A 54 -39.49 -21.25 -18.72
C ASP A 54 -39.14 -20.93 -17.27
N ARG A 55 -38.13 -21.63 -16.77
CA ARG A 55 -37.60 -21.42 -15.43
C ARG A 55 -37.02 -20.01 -15.46
N PRO A 56 -37.51 -19.07 -14.64
CA PRO A 56 -36.90 -17.74 -14.57
C PRO A 56 -35.41 -17.96 -14.31
N THR A 57 -34.55 -17.33 -15.10
CA THR A 57 -33.09 -17.27 -14.91
C THR A 57 -32.83 -16.69 -13.53
N SER A 58 -32.92 -17.58 -12.55
CA SER A 58 -32.87 -17.31 -11.14
C SER A 58 -31.41 -17.18 -10.77
N THR A 59 -31.13 -16.20 -9.93
CA THR A 59 -29.88 -16.03 -9.18
C THR A 59 -29.33 -17.32 -8.53
N ASP A 60 -30.14 -18.39 -8.41
CA ASP A 60 -29.69 -19.73 -8.00
C ASP A 60 -28.60 -20.34 -8.89
N ASP A 61 -28.54 -20.04 -10.19
CA ASP A 61 -27.60 -20.69 -11.10
C ASP A 61 -26.12 -20.33 -10.77
N MET A 62 -25.87 -19.09 -10.33
CA MET A 62 -24.52 -18.66 -9.94
C MET A 62 -24.01 -19.32 -8.66
N PHE A 63 -24.92 -19.72 -7.75
CA PHE A 63 -24.56 -20.49 -6.55
C PHE A 63 -24.13 -21.92 -6.91
N GLY A 64 -24.75 -22.52 -7.94
CA GLY A 64 -24.35 -23.82 -8.47
C GLY A 64 -22.91 -23.81 -8.98
N ARG A 65 -22.54 -22.79 -9.77
CA ARG A 65 -21.19 -22.66 -10.36
C ARG A 65 -20.09 -22.55 -9.32
N SER A 66 -20.24 -21.65 -8.35
CA SER A 66 -19.24 -21.47 -7.29
C SER A 66 -19.10 -22.73 -6.43
N SER A 67 -20.19 -23.45 -6.16
CA SER A 67 -20.18 -24.73 -5.45
C SER A 67 -19.46 -25.84 -6.22
N ALA A 68 -19.66 -25.92 -7.54
CA ALA A 68 -18.98 -26.89 -8.39
C ALA A 68 -17.47 -26.62 -8.50
N ILE A 69 -17.07 -25.37 -8.76
CA ILE A 69 -15.65 -24.97 -8.80
C ILE A 69 -14.99 -25.25 -7.46
N ARG A 70 -15.66 -24.87 -6.35
CA ARG A 70 -15.20 -25.17 -5.00
C ARG A 70 -14.97 -26.67 -4.82
N TRP A 71 -15.97 -27.49 -5.15
CA TRP A 71 -15.86 -28.94 -4.99
C TRP A 71 -14.68 -29.51 -5.79
N ILE A 72 -14.47 -29.04 -7.02
CA ILE A 72 -13.32 -29.44 -7.85
C ILE A 72 -12.00 -29.05 -7.16
N LEU A 73 -11.91 -27.81 -6.66
CA LEU A 73 -10.72 -27.32 -5.96
C LEU A 73 -10.48 -28.05 -4.63
N GLU A 74 -11.51 -28.49 -3.92
CA GLU A 74 -11.32 -29.21 -2.65
C GLU A 74 -10.92 -30.68 -2.87
N THR A 75 -11.48 -31.32 -3.89
CA THR A 75 -11.38 -32.78 -4.07
C THR A 75 -10.35 -33.23 -5.10
N SER A 76 -10.07 -32.44 -6.13
CA SER A 76 -9.15 -32.83 -7.19
C SER A 76 -7.69 -32.73 -6.75
N THR A 77 -6.92 -33.78 -7.03
CA THR A 77 -5.45 -33.79 -6.90
C THR A 77 -4.74 -33.64 -8.25
N ASN A 78 -5.49 -33.64 -9.37
CA ASN A 78 -4.90 -33.48 -10.70
C ASN A 78 -4.62 -31.98 -10.97
N PRO A 79 -3.36 -31.58 -11.17
CA PRO A 79 -2.99 -30.18 -11.34
C PRO A 79 -3.63 -29.52 -12.57
N GLU A 80 -3.89 -30.26 -13.66
CA GLU A 80 -4.53 -29.68 -14.85
C GLU A 80 -6.01 -29.35 -14.58
N VAL A 81 -6.69 -30.22 -13.84
CA VAL A 81 -8.09 -30.00 -13.42
C VAL A 81 -8.17 -28.83 -12.45
N VAL A 82 -7.24 -28.73 -11.49
CA VAL A 82 -7.17 -27.58 -10.57
C VAL A 82 -6.83 -26.30 -11.34
N ALA A 83 -5.94 -26.34 -12.34
CA ALA A 83 -5.63 -25.18 -13.18
C ALA A 83 -6.85 -24.67 -13.96
N ALA A 84 -7.64 -25.58 -14.53
CA ALA A 84 -8.87 -25.25 -15.23
C ALA A 84 -9.91 -24.63 -14.27
N ALA A 85 -10.10 -25.23 -13.10
CA ALA A 85 -10.97 -24.69 -12.07
C ALA A 85 -10.49 -23.31 -11.58
N ALA A 86 -9.18 -23.13 -11.39
CA ALA A 86 -8.57 -21.85 -11.02
C ALA A 86 -8.86 -20.76 -12.05
N ALA A 87 -8.78 -21.07 -13.35
CA ALA A 87 -9.12 -20.11 -14.41
C ALA A 87 -10.60 -19.68 -14.39
N MET A 88 -11.50 -20.49 -13.83
CA MET A 88 -12.92 -20.17 -13.67
C MET A 88 -13.24 -19.37 -12.41
N VAL A 89 -12.35 -19.36 -11.39
CA VAL A 89 -12.58 -18.68 -10.11
C VAL A 89 -12.96 -17.20 -10.28
N PRO A 90 -12.28 -16.39 -11.12
CA PRO A 90 -12.64 -14.98 -11.30
C PRO A 90 -13.95 -14.74 -12.07
N LEU A 91 -14.51 -15.78 -12.70
CA LEU A 91 -15.72 -15.70 -13.53
C LEU A 91 -17.01 -15.94 -12.75
N VAL A 92 -16.90 -16.28 -11.46
CA VAL A 92 -18.05 -16.61 -10.61
C VAL A 92 -18.11 -15.69 -9.40
N GLN A 93 -19.33 -15.35 -9.00
CA GLN A 93 -19.56 -14.62 -7.76
C GLN A 93 -19.52 -15.60 -6.58
N TRP A 94 -18.70 -15.28 -5.58
CA TRP A 94 -18.56 -16.10 -4.38
C TRP A 94 -19.47 -15.59 -3.27
N SER A 95 -20.18 -16.51 -2.62
CA SER A 95 -21.05 -16.16 -1.49
C SER A 95 -20.21 -15.84 -0.24
N PRO A 96 -20.51 -14.76 0.49
CA PRO A 96 -19.76 -14.37 1.68
C PRO A 96 -19.80 -15.41 2.81
N LYS A 97 -20.80 -16.31 2.79
CA LYS A 97 -20.98 -17.35 3.82
C LYS A 97 -20.11 -18.58 3.58
N VAL A 98 -19.48 -18.70 2.41
CA VAL A 98 -18.73 -19.88 2.02
C VAL A 98 -17.31 -19.80 2.60
N ASP A 99 -16.95 -20.81 3.40
CA ASP A 99 -15.58 -21.03 3.82
C ASP A 99 -14.82 -21.71 2.69
N ILE A 100 -13.88 -21.00 2.08
CA ILE A 100 -13.09 -21.48 0.94
C ILE A 100 -11.66 -21.87 1.36
N SER A 101 -11.39 -22.00 2.65
CA SER A 101 -10.03 -22.24 3.15
C SER A 101 -9.42 -23.53 2.58
N ALA A 102 -10.22 -24.58 2.40
CA ALA A 102 -9.76 -25.84 1.81
C ALA A 102 -9.46 -25.70 0.30
N ALA A 103 -10.35 -25.04 -0.45
CA ALA A 103 -10.13 -24.74 -1.87
C ALA A 103 -8.90 -23.85 -2.07
N TYR A 104 -8.71 -22.85 -1.22
CA TYR A 104 -7.55 -21.97 -1.22
C TYR A 104 -6.26 -22.74 -0.90
N ALA A 105 -6.27 -23.58 0.14
CA ALA A 105 -5.13 -24.45 0.46
C ALA A 105 -4.75 -25.35 -0.72
N ARG A 106 -5.73 -25.93 -1.45
CA ARG A 106 -5.44 -26.70 -2.65
C ARG A 106 -4.81 -25.85 -3.75
N LEU A 107 -5.40 -24.69 -4.06
CA LEU A 107 -4.84 -23.78 -5.07
C LEU A 107 -3.39 -23.44 -4.76
N PHE A 108 -3.11 -23.16 -3.49
CA PHE A 108 -1.77 -22.87 -3.00
C PHE A 108 -0.84 -24.08 -3.14
N ASP A 109 -1.22 -25.25 -2.62
CA ASP A 109 -0.43 -26.49 -2.69
C ASP A 109 -0.11 -26.87 -4.15
N THR A 110 -1.11 -26.82 -5.03
CA THR A 110 -0.91 -27.08 -6.47
C THR A 110 0.02 -26.04 -7.10
N PHE A 111 -0.16 -24.76 -6.80
CA PHE A 111 0.76 -23.71 -7.24
C PHE A 111 2.20 -23.97 -6.76
N THR A 112 2.40 -24.46 -5.54
CA THR A 112 3.73 -24.73 -4.99
C THR A 112 4.43 -25.94 -5.61
N THR A 113 3.65 -26.93 -6.07
CA THR A 113 4.15 -28.20 -6.62
C THR A 113 4.34 -28.14 -8.13
N CYS A 114 3.58 -27.29 -8.84
CA CYS A 114 3.74 -27.09 -10.28
C CYS A 114 5.04 -26.34 -10.60
N ARG A 115 5.93 -26.98 -11.39
CA ARG A 115 7.18 -26.39 -11.89
C ARG A 115 6.94 -25.14 -12.74
N TYR A 116 5.84 -25.13 -13.48
CA TYR A 116 5.35 -23.98 -14.24
C TYR A 116 4.25 -23.31 -13.42
N LYS A 117 4.65 -22.27 -12.68
CA LYS A 117 3.76 -21.42 -11.89
C LYS A 117 2.75 -20.74 -12.82
N SER A 118 1.59 -21.36 -13.02
CA SER A 118 0.55 -20.78 -13.86
C SER A 118 -0.01 -19.51 -13.22
N GLU A 119 -0.11 -18.44 -14.02
CA GLU A 119 -0.72 -17.17 -13.62
C GLU A 119 -2.18 -17.35 -13.17
N SER A 120 -2.87 -18.38 -13.68
CA SER A 120 -4.26 -18.69 -13.32
C SER A 120 -4.44 -18.96 -11.82
N TYR A 121 -3.50 -19.63 -11.16
CA TYR A 121 -3.58 -19.88 -9.72
C TYR A 121 -3.47 -18.59 -8.92
N ILE A 122 -2.54 -17.71 -9.28
CA ILE A 122 -2.33 -16.44 -8.58
C ILE A 122 -3.53 -15.51 -8.76
N LYS A 123 -4.10 -15.46 -9.97
CA LYS A 123 -5.34 -14.72 -10.26
C LYS A 123 -6.53 -15.29 -9.48
N ALA A 124 -6.67 -16.62 -9.43
CA ALA A 124 -7.72 -17.27 -8.66
C ALA A 124 -7.62 -16.93 -7.19
N MET A 125 -6.43 -17.12 -6.59
CA MET A 125 -6.18 -16.77 -5.20
C MET A 125 -6.49 -15.30 -4.95
N ALA A 126 -5.91 -14.37 -5.72
CA ALA A 126 -6.15 -12.94 -5.54
C ALA A 126 -7.62 -12.56 -5.68
N HIS A 127 -8.35 -13.15 -6.63
CA HIS A 127 -9.79 -12.94 -6.75
C HIS A 127 -10.52 -13.36 -5.48
N LEU A 128 -10.22 -14.54 -4.93
CA LEU A 128 -10.79 -14.98 -3.65
C LEU A 128 -10.49 -13.99 -2.51
N TRP A 129 -9.31 -13.37 -2.49
CA TRP A 129 -8.94 -12.31 -1.53
C TRP A 129 -9.72 -11.00 -1.70
N THR A 130 -10.19 -10.69 -2.91
CA THR A 130 -11.05 -9.51 -3.14
C THR A 130 -12.49 -9.72 -2.67
N GLN A 131 -12.92 -10.98 -2.55
CA GLN A 131 -14.29 -11.35 -2.18
C GLN A 131 -14.49 -11.39 -0.66
N PRO A 132 -15.71 -11.17 -0.15
CA PRO A 132 -16.03 -11.24 1.28
C PRO A 132 -16.15 -12.68 1.81
N VAL A 133 -15.26 -13.56 1.38
CA VAL A 133 -15.23 -14.99 1.71
C VAL A 133 -14.30 -15.27 2.89
N LYS A 134 -14.56 -16.35 3.62
CA LYS A 134 -13.72 -16.75 4.75
C LYS A 134 -12.51 -17.56 4.25
N ILE A 135 -11.31 -17.03 4.49
CA ILE A 135 -10.01 -17.69 4.22
C ILE A 135 -9.22 -17.74 5.53
N ASN A 136 -8.62 -18.89 5.84
CA ASN A 136 -7.69 -19.01 6.97
C ASN A 136 -6.42 -18.17 6.73
N PRO A 137 -6.12 -17.16 7.57
CA PRO A 137 -4.95 -16.29 7.39
C PRO A 137 -3.59 -16.99 7.57
N LEU A 138 -3.55 -18.20 8.13
CA LEU A 138 -2.30 -18.95 8.31
C LEU A 138 -1.77 -19.57 7.02
N LEU A 139 -2.53 -19.54 5.92
CA LEU A 139 -2.11 -20.09 4.62
C LEU A 139 -1.27 -19.10 3.78
N ILE A 140 -0.75 -18.03 4.39
CA ILE A 140 -0.16 -16.87 3.69
C ILE A 140 1.35 -16.77 3.91
N GLU A 141 2.16 -17.61 3.27
CA GLU A 141 3.62 -17.52 3.50
C GLU A 141 4.53 -17.60 2.30
N ARG A 142 4.05 -17.82 1.06
CA ARG A 142 4.98 -17.87 -0.07
C ARG A 142 5.14 -16.56 -0.84
N PRO A 143 6.40 -16.17 -1.12
CA PRO A 143 6.72 -15.03 -1.96
C PRO A 143 6.29 -15.27 -3.39
N ILE A 144 5.49 -14.34 -3.91
CA ILE A 144 5.36 -14.09 -5.34
C ILE A 144 6.69 -13.49 -5.79
N SER A 145 7.19 -13.90 -6.96
CA SER A 145 8.42 -13.27 -7.47
C SER A 145 8.14 -11.78 -7.74
N SER A 146 9.14 -10.91 -7.57
CA SER A 146 8.96 -9.48 -7.84
C SER A 146 8.45 -9.24 -9.26
N ASP A 147 8.98 -9.98 -10.24
CA ASP A 147 8.59 -9.87 -11.65
C ASP A 147 7.13 -10.29 -11.90
N ASP A 148 6.67 -11.39 -11.27
CA ASP A 148 5.27 -11.81 -11.38
C ASP A 148 4.34 -10.80 -10.72
N ARG A 149 4.72 -10.25 -9.56
CA ARG A 149 3.97 -9.23 -8.84
C ARG A 149 3.79 -7.97 -9.70
N ASP A 150 4.88 -7.43 -10.23
CA ASP A 150 4.86 -6.23 -11.07
C ASP A 150 3.99 -6.45 -12.31
N ARG A 151 4.08 -7.63 -12.96
CA ARG A 151 3.21 -8.00 -14.09
C ARG A 151 1.73 -8.03 -13.67
N LEU A 152 1.40 -8.60 -12.52
CA LEU A 152 0.03 -8.73 -12.04
C LEU A 152 -0.58 -7.38 -11.65
N ILE A 153 0.18 -6.53 -10.95
CA ILE A 153 -0.20 -5.15 -10.62
C ILE A 153 -0.48 -4.37 -11.92
N ARG A 154 0.43 -4.44 -12.89
CA ARG A 154 0.28 -3.78 -14.20
C ARG A 154 -0.96 -4.27 -14.97
N ASN A 155 -1.22 -5.58 -14.96
CA ASN A 155 -2.39 -6.16 -15.61
C ASN A 155 -3.70 -5.67 -14.95
N ALA A 156 -3.74 -5.64 -13.61
CA ALA A 156 -4.88 -5.11 -12.86
C ALA A 156 -5.10 -3.61 -13.15
N PHE A 157 -4.04 -2.80 -13.10
CA PHE A 157 -4.08 -1.38 -13.44
C PHE A 157 -4.63 -1.13 -14.85
N THR A 158 -4.14 -1.87 -15.85
CA THR A 158 -4.59 -1.76 -17.25
C THR A 158 -6.07 -2.13 -17.37
N SER A 159 -6.49 -3.21 -16.69
CA SER A 159 -7.89 -3.63 -16.67
C SER A 159 -8.80 -2.56 -16.06
N GLY A 160 -8.35 -1.89 -14.99
CA GLY A 160 -9.06 -0.77 -14.36
C GLY A 160 -9.18 0.43 -15.30
N ARG A 161 -8.10 0.81 -15.99
CA ARG A 161 -8.09 1.89 -16.97
C ARG A 161 -9.05 1.62 -18.13
N ASP A 162 -9.02 0.41 -18.68
CA ASP A 162 -9.86 0.03 -19.82
C ASP A 162 -11.34 0.01 -19.41
N ALA A 163 -11.66 -0.53 -18.23
CA ALA A 163 -13.01 -0.50 -17.67
C ALA A 163 -13.50 0.94 -17.42
N TRP A 164 -12.63 1.84 -16.95
CA TRP A 164 -12.98 3.25 -16.79
C TRP A 164 -13.25 3.93 -18.14
N GLY A 165 -12.41 3.67 -19.15
CA GLY A 165 -12.64 4.15 -20.50
C GLY A 165 -13.98 3.68 -21.09
N GLN A 166 -14.38 2.43 -20.80
CA GLN A 166 -15.70 1.92 -21.19
C GLN A 166 -16.84 2.55 -20.38
N PHE A 167 -16.62 2.82 -19.08
CA PHE A 167 -17.60 3.51 -18.24
C PHE A 167 -17.95 4.91 -18.74
N THR A 168 -16.95 5.68 -19.21
CA THR A 168 -17.16 7.08 -19.63
C THR A 168 -17.89 7.20 -20.97
N VAL A 169 -17.82 6.18 -21.83
CA VAL A 169 -18.51 6.16 -23.13
C VAL A 169 -19.86 5.42 -23.09
N ALA A 170 -20.14 4.65 -22.04
CA ALA A 170 -21.36 3.88 -21.95
C ALA A 170 -22.59 4.78 -21.67
N GLU A 171 -23.56 4.75 -22.56
CA GLU A 171 -24.85 5.46 -22.40
C GLU A 171 -25.82 4.68 -21.51
N GLU A 172 -25.79 3.35 -21.59
CA GLU A 172 -26.70 2.47 -20.84
C GLU A 172 -26.27 2.33 -19.37
N GLU A 173 -27.20 2.59 -18.44
CA GLU A 173 -26.93 2.52 -17.00
C GLU A 173 -26.46 1.12 -16.55
N GLY A 174 -27.00 0.05 -17.14
CA GLY A 174 -26.58 -1.32 -16.85
C GLY A 174 -25.11 -1.57 -17.22
N ALA A 175 -24.68 -1.08 -18.38
CA ALA A 175 -23.28 -1.16 -18.82
C ALA A 175 -22.37 -0.31 -17.92
N ARG A 176 -22.79 0.91 -17.55
CA ARG A 176 -22.06 1.77 -16.60
C ARG A 176 -21.86 1.10 -15.24
N GLN A 177 -22.89 0.47 -14.69
CA GLN A 177 -22.77 -0.23 -13.40
C GLN A 177 -21.82 -1.42 -13.48
N LYS A 178 -21.85 -2.17 -14.60
CA LYS A 178 -20.90 -3.25 -14.86
C LYS A 178 -19.46 -2.73 -14.90
N HIS A 179 -19.18 -1.73 -15.74
CA HIS A 179 -17.83 -1.17 -15.87
C HIS A 179 -17.33 -0.54 -14.55
N LYS A 180 -18.23 0.08 -13.76
CA LYS A 180 -17.91 0.56 -12.41
C LYS A 180 -17.49 -0.58 -11.47
N ALA A 181 -18.17 -1.73 -11.54
CA ALA A 181 -17.80 -2.92 -10.76
C ALA A 181 -16.49 -3.55 -11.25
N ASP A 182 -16.22 -3.51 -12.55
CA ASP A 182 -14.95 -3.97 -13.13
C ASP A 182 -13.77 -3.10 -12.66
N VAL A 183 -13.93 -1.76 -12.64
CA VAL A 183 -12.93 -0.83 -12.07
C VAL A 183 -12.66 -1.15 -10.60
N ARG A 184 -13.71 -1.33 -9.79
CA ARG A 184 -13.58 -1.70 -8.37
C ARG A 184 -12.80 -3.01 -8.21
N THR A 185 -13.16 -4.03 -8.98
CA THR A 185 -12.50 -5.33 -8.93
C THR A 185 -11.02 -5.25 -9.32
N ALA A 186 -10.70 -4.48 -10.36
CA ALA A 186 -9.35 -4.26 -10.82
C ALA A 186 -8.47 -3.55 -9.77
N LEU A 187 -8.96 -2.44 -9.20
CA LEU A 187 -8.26 -1.70 -8.14
C LEU A 187 -8.02 -2.56 -6.90
N ARG A 188 -9.05 -3.28 -6.46
CA ARG A 188 -8.95 -4.16 -5.29
C ARG A 188 -7.98 -5.32 -5.51
N THR A 189 -7.95 -5.86 -6.74
CA THR A 189 -6.97 -6.87 -7.16
C THR A 189 -5.55 -6.32 -7.14
N MET A 190 -5.35 -5.07 -7.55
CA MET A 190 -4.04 -4.41 -7.49
C MET A 190 -3.54 -4.31 -6.04
N VAL A 191 -4.40 -3.88 -5.11
CA VAL A 191 -4.09 -3.76 -3.68
C VAL A 191 -3.75 -5.12 -3.04
N VAL A 192 -4.41 -6.21 -3.44
CA VAL A 192 -4.11 -7.58 -2.98
C VAL A 192 -2.66 -7.98 -3.26
N TYR A 193 -2.08 -7.49 -4.37
CA TYR A 193 -0.68 -7.74 -4.75
C TYR A 193 0.32 -6.77 -4.11
N GLY A 194 -0.14 -5.80 -3.31
CA GLY A 194 0.69 -4.71 -2.79
C GLY A 194 1.77 -5.13 -1.80
N ARG A 195 1.87 -6.39 -1.36
CA ARG A 195 3.02 -6.84 -0.55
C ARG A 195 4.02 -7.62 -1.38
N SER A 196 5.29 -7.27 -1.20
CA SER A 196 6.43 -7.88 -1.90
C SER A 196 6.52 -9.39 -1.79
N HIS A 197 6.06 -9.97 -0.68
CA HIS A 197 6.27 -11.38 -0.36
C HIS A 197 4.97 -12.17 -0.14
N ARG A 198 3.79 -11.58 -0.31
CA ARG A 198 2.52 -12.29 -0.11
C ARG A 198 1.30 -11.56 -0.65
N LEU A 199 0.22 -12.31 -0.90
CA LEU A 199 -1.12 -11.72 -1.04
C LEU A 199 -1.58 -11.17 0.32
N SER A 200 -2.36 -10.09 0.28
CA SER A 200 -2.90 -9.47 1.50
C SER A 200 -4.38 -9.17 1.34
N PHE A 201 -5.11 -9.11 2.46
CA PHE A 201 -6.49 -8.63 2.43
C PHE A 201 -6.49 -7.19 1.96
N PRO A 202 -7.31 -6.81 0.98
CA PRO A 202 -7.33 -5.44 0.48
C PRO A 202 -7.73 -4.44 1.57
N ASP A 203 -8.40 -4.89 2.63
CA ASP A 203 -8.82 -4.06 3.77
C ASP A 203 -7.81 -4.06 4.93
N ASP A 204 -6.66 -4.73 4.78
CA ASP A 204 -5.59 -4.70 5.77
C ASP A 204 -4.96 -3.30 5.82
N GLU A 205 -5.15 -2.57 6.92
CA GLU A 205 -4.58 -1.23 7.09
C GLU A 205 -3.06 -1.20 6.91
N SER A 206 -2.39 -2.31 7.21
CA SER A 206 -0.95 -2.41 7.05
C SER A 206 -0.49 -2.43 5.58
N LEU A 207 -1.41 -2.56 4.60
CA LEU A 207 -1.14 -2.29 3.19
C LEU A 207 -1.03 -0.80 2.89
N ILE A 208 -1.70 0.05 3.64
CA ILE A 208 -1.60 1.50 3.42
C ILE A 208 -0.16 1.95 3.68
N TRP A 209 0.48 1.36 4.69
CA TRP A 209 1.78 1.79 5.18
C TRP A 209 2.96 0.94 4.71
N HIS A 210 2.73 -0.32 4.34
CA HIS A 210 3.78 -1.23 3.87
C HIS A 210 3.49 -1.80 2.48
N GLY A 211 2.45 -1.30 1.83
CA GLY A 211 2.16 -1.61 0.44
C GLY A 211 3.20 -0.98 -0.47
N ASP A 212 3.74 -1.82 -1.34
CA ASP A 212 4.48 -1.44 -2.53
C ASP A 212 3.63 -1.83 -3.75
N LEU A 213 2.99 -0.81 -4.31
CA LEU A 213 2.18 -0.91 -5.50
C LEU A 213 2.92 -0.43 -6.74
N GLN A 214 4.25 -0.25 -6.69
CA GLN A 214 5.01 0.09 -7.88
C GLN A 214 5.07 -1.10 -8.84
N TRP A 215 5.06 -0.81 -10.14
CA TRP A 215 5.28 -1.80 -11.19
C TRP A 215 6.19 -1.22 -12.26
N ARG A 216 6.80 -2.11 -13.03
CA ARG A 216 7.58 -1.77 -14.22
C ARG A 216 6.91 -2.31 -15.47
N HIS A 217 7.10 -1.62 -16.59
CA HIS A 217 6.78 -2.13 -17.92
C HIS A 217 7.67 -3.32 -18.29
N CYS A 218 7.33 -4.06 -19.36
CA CYS A 218 8.14 -5.20 -19.80
C CYS A 218 9.59 -4.83 -20.19
N ASN A 219 9.85 -3.55 -20.47
CA ASN A 219 11.17 -2.99 -20.74
C ASN A 219 11.90 -2.50 -19.47
N GLY A 220 11.34 -2.71 -18.27
CA GLY A 220 11.91 -2.29 -16.99
C GLY A 220 11.65 -0.82 -16.61
N VAL A 221 10.99 -0.05 -17.49
CA VAL A 221 10.70 1.38 -17.29
C VAL A 221 9.50 1.55 -16.35
N SER A 222 9.58 2.49 -15.42
CA SER A 222 8.44 2.86 -14.55
C SER A 222 7.32 3.52 -15.37
N PRO A 223 6.05 3.38 -14.97
CA PRO A 223 4.94 4.03 -15.65
C PRO A 223 5.09 5.57 -15.61
N SER A 224 4.70 6.23 -16.69
CA SER A 224 4.70 7.70 -16.75
C SER A 224 3.53 8.26 -15.95
N CYS A 225 3.63 9.50 -15.48
CA CYS A 225 2.55 10.14 -14.71
C CYS A 225 1.23 10.25 -15.49
N ALA A 226 1.29 10.42 -16.82
CA ALA A 226 0.11 10.46 -17.68
C ALA A 226 -0.67 9.14 -17.69
N GLU A 227 -0.03 8.00 -17.40
CA GLU A 227 -0.72 6.72 -17.30
C GLU A 227 -1.67 6.66 -16.09
N PHE A 228 -1.49 7.54 -15.10
CA PHE A 228 -2.33 7.63 -13.90
C PHE A 228 -3.44 8.68 -14.01
N ASP A 229 -3.48 9.48 -15.07
CA ASP A 229 -4.47 10.57 -15.22
C ASP A 229 -5.92 10.07 -15.13
N TRP A 230 -6.18 8.83 -15.58
CA TRP A 230 -7.50 8.22 -15.48
C TRP A 230 -7.94 7.98 -14.03
N LEU A 231 -7.02 7.73 -13.10
CA LEU A 231 -7.33 7.59 -11.67
C LEU A 231 -7.70 8.93 -11.06
N VAL A 232 -7.01 10.00 -11.46
CA VAL A 232 -7.34 11.37 -11.04
C VAL A 232 -8.74 11.72 -11.53
N ASP A 233 -9.04 11.44 -12.80
CA ASP A 233 -10.38 11.65 -13.38
C ASP A 233 -11.45 10.79 -12.70
N TYR A 234 -11.14 9.51 -12.46
CA TYR A 234 -12.01 8.59 -11.72
C TYR A 234 -12.37 9.15 -10.35
N LEU A 235 -11.38 9.65 -9.59
CA LEU A 235 -11.59 10.18 -8.25
C LEU A 235 -12.33 11.53 -8.27
N ALA A 236 -12.04 12.38 -9.25
CA ALA A 236 -12.67 13.68 -9.42
C ALA A 236 -14.15 13.57 -9.81
N ASP A 237 -14.52 12.61 -10.66
CA ASP A 237 -15.90 12.39 -11.12
C ASP A 237 -16.84 11.87 -10.01
N LYS A 238 -16.30 11.32 -8.92
CA LYS A 238 -17.09 10.81 -7.78
C LYS A 238 -17.67 11.94 -6.92
N VAL A 239 -18.67 12.62 -7.45
CA VAL A 239 -19.53 13.56 -6.71
C VAL A 239 -20.89 12.87 -6.48
N GLY A 240 -21.01 11.99 -5.47
CA GLY A 240 -22.36 11.69 -4.93
C GLY A 240 -22.71 10.28 -4.42
N ALA A 241 -21.90 9.24 -4.55
CA ALA A 241 -22.18 7.95 -3.91
C ALA A 241 -20.89 7.17 -3.63
N THR A 242 -20.42 7.28 -2.38
CA THR A 242 -19.07 6.93 -1.95
C THR A 242 -18.92 5.43 -1.72
N ASP A 243 -18.34 4.75 -2.71
CA ASP A 243 -17.65 3.47 -2.50
C ASP A 243 -16.28 3.78 -1.88
N ASP A 244 -16.28 4.07 -0.57
CA ASP A 244 -15.09 4.52 0.17
C ASP A 244 -13.95 3.50 0.10
N ALA A 245 -14.27 2.20 -0.01
CA ALA A 245 -13.29 1.14 -0.17
C ALA A 245 -12.55 1.28 -1.51
N THR A 246 -13.30 1.43 -2.60
CA THR A 246 -12.70 1.59 -3.94
C THR A 246 -11.95 2.92 -4.07
N GLU A 247 -12.42 3.98 -3.41
CA GLU A 247 -11.70 5.25 -3.36
C GLU A 247 -10.36 5.12 -2.63
N GLY A 248 -10.34 4.40 -1.49
CA GLY A 248 -9.09 4.03 -0.82
C GLY A 248 -8.16 3.22 -1.73
N ASP A 249 -8.68 2.23 -2.46
CA ASP A 249 -7.89 1.41 -3.39
C ASP A 249 -7.31 2.23 -4.56
N ALA A 250 -8.08 3.18 -5.10
CA ALA A 250 -7.61 4.11 -6.13
C ALA A 250 -6.50 5.04 -5.62
N LEU A 251 -6.61 5.55 -4.39
CA LEU A 251 -5.57 6.37 -3.77
C LEU A 251 -4.30 5.57 -3.49
N LEU A 252 -4.42 4.32 -3.03
CA LEU A 252 -3.28 3.43 -2.91
C LEU A 252 -2.62 3.16 -4.27
N ALA A 253 -3.41 2.94 -5.32
CA ALA A 253 -2.88 2.81 -6.67
C ALA A 253 -2.13 4.06 -7.14
N LEU A 254 -2.61 5.27 -6.80
CA LEU A 254 -1.90 6.52 -7.07
C LEU A 254 -0.59 6.66 -6.30
N SER A 255 -0.41 5.99 -5.16
CA SER A 255 0.85 5.98 -4.41
C SER A 255 2.00 5.31 -5.18
N ALA A 256 1.70 4.50 -6.19
CA ALA A 256 2.71 3.96 -7.10
C ALA A 256 3.34 5.02 -8.01
N MET A 257 2.71 6.20 -8.13
CA MET A 257 3.22 7.34 -8.88
C MET A 257 3.98 8.29 -7.93
N PRO A 258 5.29 8.51 -8.11
CA PRO A 258 6.08 9.37 -7.22
C PRO A 258 5.90 10.88 -7.52
N THR A 259 4.83 11.25 -8.22
CA THR A 259 4.58 12.59 -8.76
C THR A 259 3.14 13.04 -8.48
N LEU A 260 2.85 14.33 -8.68
CA LEU A 260 1.51 14.90 -8.55
C LEU A 260 0.71 14.80 -9.86
N GLY A 261 0.81 13.68 -10.58
CA GLY A 261 0.12 13.46 -11.86
C GLY A 261 0.77 14.16 -13.04
N SER A 262 0.11 14.14 -14.21
CA SER A 262 0.55 14.94 -15.34
C SER A 262 0.38 16.44 -15.08
N PRO A 263 1.12 17.32 -15.80
CA PRO A 263 0.98 18.77 -15.62
C PRO A 263 -0.46 19.28 -15.77
N VAL A 264 -1.28 18.61 -16.60
CA VAL A 264 -2.68 18.97 -16.86
C VAL A 264 -3.61 18.53 -15.71
N LYS A 265 -3.28 17.41 -15.03
CA LYS A 265 -4.11 16.84 -13.96
C LYS A 265 -3.68 17.23 -12.56
N ARG A 266 -2.53 17.89 -12.40
CA ARG A 266 -1.95 18.24 -11.10
C ARG A 266 -2.91 18.99 -10.17
N GLY A 267 -3.54 20.06 -10.66
CA GLY A 267 -4.53 20.82 -9.87
C GLY A 267 -5.73 19.97 -9.44
N SER A 268 -6.25 19.12 -10.34
CA SER A 268 -7.34 18.19 -10.03
C SER A 268 -6.93 17.14 -9.00
N TYR A 269 -5.70 16.64 -9.08
CA TYR A 269 -5.20 15.66 -8.12
C TYR A 269 -5.08 16.26 -6.71
N ILE A 270 -4.54 17.48 -6.58
CA ILE A 270 -4.47 18.17 -5.28
C ILE A 270 -5.89 18.38 -4.70
N LYS A 271 -6.87 18.78 -5.52
CA LYS A 271 -8.27 18.90 -5.09
C LYS A 271 -8.86 17.57 -4.59
N VAL A 272 -8.56 16.48 -5.29
CA VAL A 272 -8.93 15.13 -4.85
C VAL A 272 -8.29 14.80 -3.50
N LEU A 273 -7.00 15.07 -3.31
CA LEU A 273 -6.30 14.83 -2.05
C LEU A 273 -6.93 15.62 -0.90
N ILE A 274 -7.21 16.93 -1.09
CA ILE A 274 -7.89 17.78 -0.09
C ILE A 274 -9.23 17.16 0.33
N ARG A 275 -10.06 16.78 -0.66
CA ARG A 275 -11.35 16.13 -0.39
C ARG A 275 -11.18 14.83 0.40
N CYS A 276 -10.22 13.99 0.02
CA CYS A 276 -9.99 12.68 0.63
C CYS A 276 -9.38 12.77 2.02
N LEU A 277 -8.62 13.82 2.32
CA LEU A 277 -8.03 14.11 3.62
C LEU A 277 -9.03 14.73 4.61
N SER A 278 -10.19 15.21 4.13
CA SER A 278 -11.23 15.81 4.98
C SER A 278 -11.57 14.93 6.19
N PRO A 279 -11.73 15.51 7.39
CA PRO A 279 -12.01 14.79 8.64
C PRO A 279 -13.31 13.97 8.61
N THR A 280 -14.22 14.29 7.68
CA THR A 280 -15.47 13.56 7.47
C THR A 280 -15.30 12.26 6.66
N ARG A 281 -14.15 12.04 6.04
CA ARG A 281 -13.87 10.84 5.25
C ARG A 281 -13.43 9.68 6.16
N PRO A 282 -13.76 8.42 5.80
CA PRO A 282 -13.28 7.26 6.55
C PRO A 282 -11.75 7.23 6.67
N SER A 283 -11.26 6.69 7.79
CA SER A 283 -9.81 6.66 8.10
C SER A 283 -8.98 6.03 6.98
N ARG A 284 -9.46 4.95 6.35
CA ARG A 284 -8.80 4.34 5.20
C ARG A 284 -8.59 5.31 4.04
N VAL A 285 -9.60 6.09 3.66
CA VAL A 285 -9.51 7.05 2.55
C VAL A 285 -8.51 8.15 2.91
N ARG A 286 -8.58 8.68 4.13
CA ARG A 286 -7.64 9.70 4.62
C ARG A 286 -6.20 9.19 4.62
N TYR A 287 -5.97 7.98 5.12
CA TYR A 287 -4.64 7.38 5.20
C TYR A 287 -4.09 6.98 3.83
N ALA A 288 -4.93 6.48 2.93
CA ALA A 288 -4.52 6.22 1.55
C ALA A 288 -4.16 7.51 0.81
N ALA A 289 -4.91 8.61 1.03
CA ALA A 289 -4.57 9.92 0.49
C ALA A 289 -3.26 10.46 1.08
N LEU A 290 -3.05 10.31 2.39
CA LEU A 290 -1.79 10.68 3.05
C LEU A 290 -0.61 9.86 2.49
N ARG A 291 -0.79 8.56 2.28
CA ARG A 291 0.22 7.71 1.66
C ARG A 291 0.58 8.19 0.25
N ALA A 292 -0.44 8.44 -0.57
CA ALA A 292 -0.27 8.88 -1.97
C ALA A 292 0.48 10.22 -2.07
N ILE A 293 0.16 11.19 -1.20
CA ILE A 293 0.85 12.48 -1.20
C ILE A 293 2.29 12.38 -0.64
N VAL A 294 2.54 11.49 0.32
CA VAL A 294 3.90 11.24 0.82
C VAL A 294 4.79 10.69 -0.30
N ASP A 295 4.26 9.81 -1.16
CA ASP A 295 5.03 9.32 -2.31
C ASP A 295 5.34 10.43 -3.34
N ALA A 296 4.47 11.44 -3.45
CA ALA A 296 4.67 12.63 -4.29
C ALA A 296 5.38 13.81 -3.58
N ARG A 297 5.90 13.62 -2.36
CA ARG A 297 6.40 14.72 -1.50
C ARG A 297 7.51 15.56 -2.12
N ALA A 298 8.39 14.96 -2.93
CA ALA A 298 9.52 15.67 -3.53
C ALA A 298 9.05 16.69 -4.57
N GLU A 299 8.05 16.34 -5.38
CA GLU A 299 7.44 17.27 -6.32
C GLU A 299 6.58 18.32 -5.60
N LEU A 300 5.85 17.93 -4.54
CA LEU A 300 5.08 18.89 -3.77
C LEU A 300 5.97 19.96 -3.12
N ALA A 301 7.12 19.54 -2.58
CA ALA A 301 8.10 20.43 -1.99
C ALA A 301 8.78 21.36 -3.01
N SER A 302 8.85 20.97 -4.29
CA SER A 302 9.49 21.80 -5.33
C SER A 302 8.59 22.90 -5.89
N ILE A 303 7.29 22.91 -5.56
CA ILE A 303 6.36 23.97 -5.96
C ILE A 303 6.68 25.25 -5.17
N THR A 304 7.04 26.31 -5.88
CA THR A 304 7.18 27.68 -5.37
C THR A 304 6.26 28.61 -6.16
N SER A 305 6.07 29.83 -5.68
CA SER A 305 5.39 30.92 -6.39
C SER A 305 5.95 31.14 -7.81
N ASP A 306 7.27 31.04 -7.99
CA ASP A 306 7.94 31.18 -9.29
C ASP A 306 7.78 29.97 -10.22
N SER A 307 7.50 28.79 -9.66
CA SER A 307 7.38 27.52 -10.39
C SER A 307 5.97 26.92 -10.35
N MET A 308 4.96 27.75 -10.02
CA MET A 308 3.57 27.34 -9.86
C MET A 308 3.03 26.59 -11.08
N PRO A 309 2.64 25.31 -10.91
CA PRO A 309 2.02 24.57 -11.99
C PRO A 309 0.67 25.14 -12.43
N GLN A 310 0.32 24.91 -13.70
CA GLN A 310 -1.00 25.28 -14.21
C GLN A 310 -2.12 24.63 -13.38
N GLY A 311 -3.09 25.45 -12.95
CA GLY A 311 -4.22 24.99 -12.14
C GLY A 311 -3.90 24.74 -10.66
N VAL A 312 -2.69 25.06 -10.22
CA VAL A 312 -2.29 25.13 -8.82
C VAL A 312 -2.07 26.60 -8.47
N ASP A 313 -2.67 27.06 -7.38
CA ASP A 313 -2.48 28.39 -6.84
C ASP A 313 -2.15 28.32 -5.34
N ALA A 314 -1.76 29.45 -4.76
CA ALA A 314 -1.35 29.51 -3.36
C ALA A 314 -2.49 29.08 -2.42
N GLY A 315 -3.74 29.45 -2.73
CA GLY A 315 -4.91 29.09 -1.94
C GLY A 315 -5.16 27.59 -1.93
N LEU A 316 -4.95 26.92 -3.06
CA LEU A 316 -5.07 25.46 -3.14
C LEU A 316 -4.01 24.75 -2.28
N LEU A 317 -2.78 25.27 -2.23
CA LEU A 317 -1.74 24.73 -1.35
C LEU A 317 -2.03 25.02 0.12
N ASP A 318 -2.63 26.16 0.44
CA ASP A 318 -3.07 26.49 1.80
C ASP A 318 -4.19 25.54 2.25
N GLU A 319 -5.19 25.31 1.40
CA GLU A 319 -6.25 24.32 1.65
C GLU A 319 -5.68 22.91 1.87
N LEU A 320 -4.69 22.52 1.07
CA LEU A 320 -3.99 21.23 1.23
C LEU A 320 -3.27 21.14 2.57
N SER A 321 -2.55 22.19 2.98
CA SER A 321 -1.87 22.26 4.28
C SER A 321 -2.87 22.05 5.43
N HIS A 322 -4.00 22.77 5.41
CA HIS A 322 -5.06 22.61 6.42
C HIS A 322 -5.65 21.19 6.42
N ALA A 323 -5.91 20.63 5.23
CA ALA A 323 -6.45 19.28 5.09
C ALA A 323 -5.49 18.22 5.65
N LEU A 324 -4.19 18.36 5.42
CA LEU A 324 -3.15 17.48 5.97
C LEU A 324 -3.16 17.48 7.50
N LEU A 325 -3.19 18.65 8.13
CA LEU A 325 -3.23 18.75 9.60
C LEU A 325 -4.56 18.17 10.15
N ALA A 326 -5.69 18.53 9.54
CA ALA A 326 -7.01 18.04 9.95
C ALA A 326 -7.13 16.52 9.86
N ALA A 327 -6.52 15.90 8.83
CA ALA A 327 -6.52 14.46 8.64
C ALA A 327 -5.86 13.72 9.80
N ILE A 328 -4.80 14.29 10.39
CA ILE A 328 -4.08 13.71 11.53
C ILE A 328 -4.80 14.01 12.86
N LEU A 329 -5.19 15.27 13.09
CA LEU A 329 -5.85 15.69 14.34
C LEU A 329 -7.11 14.90 14.64
N SER A 330 -7.91 14.60 13.62
CA SER A 330 -9.18 13.89 13.79
C SER A 330 -9.03 12.48 14.38
N ASN A 331 -7.86 11.86 14.22
CA ASN A 331 -7.59 10.53 14.79
C ASN A 331 -7.26 10.59 16.28
N HIS A 332 -6.60 11.66 16.71
CA HIS A 332 -6.25 11.86 18.11
C HIS A 332 -7.49 12.19 18.96
N ILE A 333 -8.48 12.88 18.39
CA ILE A 333 -9.71 13.22 19.11
C ILE A 333 -10.62 11.99 19.31
N GLN A 334 -10.71 11.09 18.33
CA GLN A 334 -11.59 9.91 18.40
C GLN A 334 -11.09 8.79 19.33
N SER A 335 -9.80 8.79 19.67
CA SER A 335 -9.12 7.72 20.42
C SER A 335 -9.06 7.95 21.95
N ILE A 336 -9.78 8.93 22.49
CA ILE A 336 -9.79 9.20 23.95
C ILE A 336 -11.12 8.74 24.59
N PRO A 337 -11.38 7.43 24.77
CA PRO A 337 -12.32 6.98 25.77
C PRO A 337 -11.58 6.75 27.10
N SER A 338 -11.84 7.62 28.08
CA SER A 338 -11.71 7.32 29.51
C SER A 338 -10.30 6.93 30.04
N GLY A 339 -9.55 7.94 30.51
CA GLY A 339 -8.69 7.83 31.71
C GLY A 339 -7.35 7.10 31.59
N HIS A 340 -7.16 6.23 30.60
CA HIS A 340 -5.87 5.64 30.28
C HIS A 340 -5.41 6.14 28.92
N VAL A 341 -4.53 7.14 28.96
CA VAL A 341 -3.83 7.73 27.80
C VAL A 341 -2.87 6.69 27.23
N LEU A 342 -3.40 5.62 26.64
CA LEU A 342 -2.64 4.71 25.80
C LEU A 342 -2.54 5.36 24.43
N VAL A 343 -1.55 6.25 24.31
CA VAL A 343 -1.11 6.89 23.05
C VAL A 343 -0.41 5.85 22.16
N TYR A 344 -1.08 4.74 21.90
CA TYR A 344 -0.77 3.90 20.74
C TYR A 344 -1.63 4.41 19.58
N GLY A 345 -1.51 5.72 19.29
CA GLY A 345 -1.96 6.25 18.00
C GLY A 345 -1.33 5.42 16.88
N ASN A 346 -2.02 5.30 15.74
CA ASN A 346 -1.61 4.44 14.65
C ASN A 346 -0.15 4.79 14.25
N LYS A 347 0.81 3.97 14.72
CA LYS A 347 2.25 4.30 14.76
C LYS A 347 2.73 4.82 13.41
N TYR A 348 2.19 4.21 12.37
CA TYR A 348 2.52 4.44 10.97
C TYR A 348 2.00 5.77 10.43
N SER A 349 0.76 6.17 10.75
CA SER A 349 0.17 7.41 10.21
C SER A 349 0.99 8.65 10.54
N ASP A 350 1.46 8.75 11.79
CA ASP A 350 2.30 9.88 12.22
C ASP A 350 3.65 9.86 11.50
N SER A 351 4.27 8.68 11.30
CA SER A 351 5.57 8.56 10.60
C SER A 351 5.49 9.07 9.16
N TYR A 352 4.44 8.68 8.44
CA TYR A 352 4.17 9.15 7.07
C TYR A 352 3.95 10.66 7.03
N TYR A 353 3.16 11.19 7.96
CA TYR A 353 2.95 12.62 8.06
C TYR A 353 4.25 13.38 8.33
N PHE A 354 5.07 12.92 9.29
CA PHE A 354 6.36 13.55 9.57
C PHE A 354 7.33 13.47 8.39
N ARG A 355 7.36 12.34 7.66
CA ARG A 355 8.13 12.21 6.40
C ARG A 355 7.72 13.27 5.37
N LEU A 356 6.42 13.53 5.24
CA LEU A 356 5.91 14.59 4.37
C LEU A 356 6.34 15.97 4.85
N LEU A 357 6.06 16.32 6.11
CA LEU A 357 6.43 17.62 6.67
C LEU A 357 7.93 17.89 6.54
N PHE A 358 8.74 16.87 6.81
CA PHE A 358 10.17 16.90 6.68
C PHE A 358 10.60 17.28 5.25
N ALA A 359 10.02 16.65 4.23
CA ALA A 359 10.28 16.98 2.83
C ALA A 359 9.78 18.39 2.46
N LEU A 360 8.58 18.77 2.89
CA LEU A 360 8.03 20.11 2.62
C LEU A 360 8.88 21.22 3.24
N ALA A 361 9.46 21.00 4.41
CA ALA A 361 10.33 21.97 5.08
C ALA A 361 11.64 22.26 4.32
N THR A 362 11.94 21.59 3.20
CA THR A 362 13.05 22.01 2.32
C THR A 362 12.82 23.36 1.67
N ASN A 363 11.55 23.74 1.46
CA ASN A 363 11.13 24.93 0.73
C ASN A 363 10.64 26.02 1.69
N ASP A 364 11.12 27.26 1.53
CA ASP A 364 10.81 28.37 2.44
C ASP A 364 9.32 28.75 2.47
N GLU A 365 8.62 28.69 1.34
CA GLU A 365 7.17 28.97 1.30
C GLU A 365 6.38 27.89 2.04
N TRP A 366 6.80 26.63 1.92
CA TRP A 366 6.21 25.56 2.71
C TRP A 366 6.54 25.72 4.19
N ARG A 367 7.77 26.10 4.58
CA ARG A 367 8.09 26.41 5.99
C ARG A 367 7.13 27.46 6.56
N GLN A 368 6.85 28.53 5.82
CA GLN A 368 5.88 29.55 6.22
C GLN A 368 4.48 28.96 6.41
N ARG A 369 3.98 28.16 5.44
CA ARG A 369 2.68 27.48 5.56
C ARG A 369 2.62 26.55 6.77
N LEU A 370 3.67 25.76 7.00
CA LEU A 370 3.74 24.83 8.12
C LEU A 370 3.65 25.55 9.48
N VAL A 371 4.32 26.70 9.61
CA VAL A 371 4.21 27.57 10.80
C VAL A 371 2.81 28.20 10.87
N CYS A 372 2.37 28.89 9.81
CA CYS A 372 1.11 29.63 9.81
C CYS A 372 -0.13 28.76 10.05
N HIS A 373 -0.11 27.51 9.58
CA HIS A 373 -1.27 26.62 9.66
C HIS A 373 -1.24 25.68 10.86
N GLY A 374 -0.32 25.84 11.81
CA GLY A 374 -0.35 25.10 13.08
C GLY A 374 0.39 23.76 13.08
N HIS A 375 1.12 23.41 12.01
CA HIS A 375 1.81 22.11 11.92
C HIS A 375 2.97 22.05 12.91
N VAL A 376 3.70 23.15 13.07
CA VAL A 376 4.84 23.23 13.98
C VAL A 376 4.40 23.14 15.43
N GLU A 377 3.34 23.85 15.81
CA GLU A 377 2.73 23.82 17.14
C GLU A 377 2.29 22.40 17.49
N TRP A 378 1.68 21.70 16.54
CA TRP A 378 1.33 20.30 16.70
C TRP A 378 2.57 19.42 16.89
N CYS A 379 3.60 19.57 16.04
CA CYS A 379 4.89 18.86 16.21
C CYS A 379 5.51 19.13 17.59
N THR A 380 5.50 20.38 18.06
CA THR A 380 6.02 20.77 19.38
C THR A 380 5.25 20.08 20.51
N SER A 381 3.93 19.95 20.40
CA SER A 381 3.11 19.23 21.38
C SER A 381 3.48 17.75 21.51
N LEU A 382 4.08 17.16 20.47
CA LEU A 382 4.48 15.76 20.45
C LEU A 382 5.89 15.50 20.96
N VAL A 383 6.75 16.51 21.07
CA VAL A 383 8.16 16.33 21.49
C VAL A 383 8.27 15.65 22.86
N ASP A 384 7.48 16.09 23.85
CA ASP A 384 7.51 15.48 25.18
C ASP A 384 7.05 14.01 25.17
N LEU A 385 6.12 13.68 24.26
CA LEU A 385 5.65 12.31 24.10
C LEU A 385 6.70 11.45 23.42
N THR A 386 7.33 11.92 22.35
CA THR A 386 8.28 11.13 21.57
C THR A 386 9.62 10.94 22.29
N ILE A 387 10.07 11.94 23.07
CA ILE A 387 11.23 11.81 23.95
C ILE A 387 11.03 10.67 24.96
N ARG A 388 9.84 10.56 25.57
CA ARG A 388 9.54 9.50 26.53
C ARG A 388 9.55 8.10 25.92
N LEU A 389 9.26 7.99 24.62
CA LEU A 389 9.25 6.71 23.91
C LEU A 389 10.65 6.24 23.47
N GLN A 390 11.68 7.09 23.64
CA GLN A 390 13.12 6.88 23.44
C GLN A 390 13.60 6.35 22.06
N VAL A 391 12.85 5.49 21.38
CA VAL A 391 13.27 4.82 20.13
C VAL A 391 12.12 4.84 19.11
N SER A 392 11.82 6.04 18.60
CA SER A 392 10.92 6.20 17.46
C SER A 392 11.62 6.99 16.36
N ASP A 393 11.51 6.48 15.13
CA ASP A 393 11.73 7.20 13.87
C ASP A 393 11.19 8.64 13.86
N ARG A 394 10.11 8.90 14.60
CA ARG A 394 9.54 10.23 14.85
C ARG A 394 10.54 11.24 15.39
N ASN A 395 11.45 10.83 16.28
CA ASN A 395 12.43 11.75 16.87
C ASN A 395 13.36 12.32 15.80
N PHE A 396 13.78 11.48 14.85
CA PHE A 396 14.57 11.91 13.69
C PHE A 396 13.82 12.93 12.84
N TYR A 397 12.58 12.62 12.43
CA TYR A 397 11.82 13.54 11.58
C TYR A 397 11.47 14.84 12.30
N LEU A 398 11.07 14.79 13.58
CA LEU A 398 10.79 15.99 14.37
C LEU A 398 12.04 16.87 14.49
N ALA A 399 13.20 16.29 14.83
CA ALA A 399 14.47 16.99 14.85
C ALA A 399 14.74 17.67 13.51
N GLY A 400 14.66 16.91 12.40
CA GLY A 400 14.90 17.43 11.06
C GLY A 400 13.92 18.54 10.63
N ILE A 401 12.63 18.42 10.98
CA ILE A 401 11.62 19.45 10.71
C ILE A 401 12.00 20.75 11.44
N PHE A 402 12.28 20.68 12.73
CA PHE A 402 12.66 21.86 13.51
C PHE A 402 13.97 22.49 13.02
N SER A 403 14.99 21.68 12.67
CA SER A 403 16.25 22.17 12.12
C SER A 403 16.06 22.91 10.80
N ARG A 404 15.13 22.45 9.94
CA ARG A 404 14.84 23.10 8.66
C ARG A 404 14.02 24.38 8.82
N ILE A 405 13.07 24.42 9.76
CA ILE A 405 12.23 25.59 10.00
C ILE A 405 12.98 26.67 10.78
N TYR A 406 13.82 26.28 11.74
CA TYR A 406 14.53 27.18 12.64
C TYR A 406 16.05 26.92 12.63
N PRO A 407 16.74 27.20 11.50
CA PRO A 407 18.15 26.87 11.33
C PRO A 407 19.06 27.56 12.36
N SER A 408 18.67 28.75 12.85
CA SER A 408 19.50 29.54 13.75
C SER A 408 19.31 29.22 15.24
N SER A 409 18.43 28.27 15.61
CA SER A 409 17.98 27.89 16.97
C SER A 409 17.50 29.03 17.91
N ARG A 410 17.86 30.28 17.63
CA ARG A 410 17.53 31.50 18.39
C ARG A 410 16.07 31.93 18.23
N ASP A 411 15.44 31.56 17.12
CA ASP A 411 14.05 31.91 16.80
C ASP A 411 13.04 30.85 17.27
N LEU A 412 13.52 29.73 17.83
CA LEU A 412 12.65 28.80 18.51
C LEU A 412 12.13 29.47 19.79
N SER A 413 10.86 29.88 19.78
CA SER A 413 10.11 30.27 20.99
C SER A 413 9.92 29.12 22.00
N ILE A 414 10.72 28.05 21.90
CA ILE A 414 10.92 27.00 22.90
C ILE A 414 11.79 27.59 24.03
N SER A 415 11.28 28.66 24.65
CA SER A 415 11.95 29.49 25.66
C SER A 415 12.16 28.79 27.02
N PRO A 416 11.80 27.51 27.20
CA PRO A 416 12.54 26.64 28.11
C PRO A 416 12.61 25.19 27.62
N ARG A 417 13.76 24.79 27.08
CA ARG A 417 14.58 23.63 27.51
C ARG A 417 15.56 23.29 26.38
N GLN A 418 16.74 23.92 26.40
CA GLN A 418 17.92 23.37 25.73
C GLN A 418 18.06 21.86 26.02
N GLU A 419 17.69 21.41 27.21
CA GLU A 419 17.55 20.00 27.57
C GLU A 419 16.62 19.20 26.64
N ARG A 420 15.39 19.66 26.35
CA ARG A 420 14.47 18.97 25.43
C ARG A 420 15.04 18.89 24.03
N TRP A 421 15.64 19.99 23.56
CA TRP A 421 16.28 20.03 22.26
C TRP A 421 17.47 19.06 22.19
N ARG A 422 18.33 19.06 23.20
CA ARG A 422 19.45 18.11 23.35
C ARG A 422 18.97 16.67 23.38
N THR A 423 17.95 16.36 24.17
CA THR A 423 17.36 15.02 24.22
C THR A 423 16.73 14.62 22.88
N LEU A 424 16.06 15.54 22.19
CA LEU A 424 15.51 15.29 20.86
C LEU A 424 16.62 15.01 19.84
N MET A 425 17.71 15.80 19.82
CA MET A 425 18.87 15.55 18.95
C MET A 425 19.52 14.20 19.26
N SER A 426 19.76 13.90 20.54
CA SER A 426 20.35 12.62 20.96
C SER A 426 19.49 11.43 20.52
N THR A 427 18.20 11.46 20.82
CA THR A 427 17.26 10.40 20.43
C THR A 427 17.02 10.34 18.92
N ALA A 428 17.20 11.44 18.18
CA ALA A 428 17.14 11.46 16.72
C ALA A 428 18.29 10.66 16.09
N TRP A 429 19.52 10.79 16.59
CA TRP A 429 20.67 10.01 16.12
C TRP A 429 20.51 8.52 16.42
N ILE A 430 20.02 8.18 17.62
CA ILE A 430 19.73 6.79 17.99
C ILE A 430 18.61 6.22 17.10
N ALA A 431 17.55 6.99 16.85
CA ALA A 431 16.46 6.58 15.98
C ALA A 431 16.95 6.35 14.54
N LEU A 432 17.80 7.24 14.02
CA LEU A 432 18.39 7.13 12.69
C LEU A 432 19.28 5.89 12.54
N ASP A 433 20.09 5.57 13.56
CA ASP A 433 20.87 4.33 13.57
C ASP A 433 19.97 3.08 13.59
N GLY A 434 18.81 3.16 14.25
CA GLY A 434 17.80 2.11 14.24
C GLY A 434 17.02 1.94 12.92
N MET A 435 17.11 2.89 11.98
CA MET A 435 16.36 2.80 10.72
C MET A 435 16.90 1.70 9.79
N GLU A 436 15.98 1.09 9.05
CA GLU A 436 16.34 0.17 7.97
C GLU A 436 17.11 0.90 6.86
N ARG A 437 18.01 0.18 6.16
CA ARG A 437 18.87 0.78 5.12
C ARG A 437 18.07 1.57 4.06
N GLN A 438 16.89 1.09 3.69
CA GLN A 438 16.06 1.72 2.66
C GLN A 438 15.54 3.09 3.11
N ASP A 439 15.18 3.24 4.39
CA ASP A 439 14.67 4.49 4.94
C ASP A 439 15.78 5.55 5.09
N ILE A 440 17.02 5.12 5.35
CA ILE A 440 18.16 6.03 5.49
C ILE A 440 18.39 6.83 4.20
N TYR A 441 18.26 6.21 3.01
CA TYR A 441 18.45 6.91 1.74
C TYR A 441 17.52 8.11 1.57
N GLY A 442 16.27 7.99 2.04
CA GLY A 442 15.29 9.07 1.96
C GLY A 442 15.56 10.23 2.94
N CYS A 443 16.60 10.12 3.76
CA CYS A 443 16.93 11.02 4.85
C CYS A 443 18.35 11.59 4.74
N ILE A 444 19.14 11.24 3.71
CA ILE A 444 20.55 11.65 3.60
C ILE A 444 20.67 13.18 3.46
N ASP A 445 19.76 13.79 2.70
CA ASP A 445 19.64 15.24 2.52
C ASP A 445 19.32 15.99 3.84
N ALA A 446 18.85 15.29 4.87
CA ALA A 446 18.61 15.82 6.21
C ALA A 446 19.88 16.02 7.02
N LEU A 447 20.89 15.17 6.77
CA LEU A 447 21.99 14.96 7.69
C LEU A 447 22.79 16.25 7.95
N PRO A 448 23.09 17.10 6.95
CA PRO A 448 23.76 18.36 7.23
C PRO A 448 23.01 19.27 8.21
N ALA A 449 21.69 19.38 8.08
CA ALA A 449 20.87 20.19 8.97
C ALA A 449 20.76 19.57 10.37
N LEU A 450 20.72 18.24 10.47
CA LEU A 450 20.73 17.55 11.76
C LEU A 450 22.10 17.70 12.45
N VAL A 451 23.20 17.60 11.69
CA VAL A 451 24.56 17.87 12.17
C VAL A 451 24.64 19.28 12.72
N GLU A 452 24.26 20.29 11.95
CA GLU A 452 24.32 21.68 12.38
C GLU A 452 23.50 21.92 13.66
N ALA A 453 22.28 21.42 13.71
CA ALA A 453 21.42 21.51 14.90
C ALA A 453 22.03 20.81 16.13
N THR A 454 22.70 19.68 15.92
CA THR A 454 23.39 18.95 16.99
C THR A 454 24.62 19.73 17.46
N THR A 455 25.43 20.25 16.54
CA THR A 455 26.59 21.10 16.84
C THR A 455 26.17 22.37 17.57
N GLN A 456 25.10 23.03 17.16
CA GLN A 456 24.57 24.19 17.89
C GLN A 456 24.09 23.82 19.29
N SER A 457 23.57 22.60 19.48
CA SER A 457 23.19 22.12 20.82
C SER A 457 24.40 21.95 21.76
N PHE A 458 25.62 21.83 21.20
CA PHE A 458 26.89 21.75 21.92
C PHE A 458 27.44 23.11 22.35
N GLN A 459 27.26 24.14 21.54
CA GLN A 459 27.85 25.46 21.81
C GLN A 459 27.32 26.14 23.08
N TYR A 460 26.26 25.61 23.69
CA TYR A 460 25.69 26.10 24.94
C TYR A 460 26.16 25.30 26.18
N TRP A 461 27.22 24.51 26.06
CA TRP A 461 27.74 23.60 27.10
C TRP A 461 28.56 24.23 28.24
N ASP A 462 28.82 25.54 28.21
CA ASP A 462 29.74 26.23 29.14
C ASP A 462 29.40 26.14 30.65
N ASN A 463 28.29 25.53 31.06
CA ASN A 463 27.80 25.56 32.45
C ASN A 463 27.92 24.23 33.24
N GLY A 464 28.62 23.22 32.72
CA GLY A 464 28.85 21.95 33.42
C GLY A 464 27.65 21.00 33.34
N LEU A 465 27.89 19.75 32.91
CA LEU A 465 26.85 18.75 32.64
C LEU A 465 26.74 17.72 33.78
N PRO A 466 25.54 17.24 34.11
CA PRO A 466 25.36 16.05 34.93
C PRO A 466 25.99 14.81 34.29
N CYS A 467 26.52 13.88 35.10
CA CYS A 467 27.20 12.67 34.62
C CYS A 467 26.33 11.75 33.74
N TRP A 468 25.00 11.80 33.87
CA TRP A 468 24.10 10.98 33.03
C TRP A 468 24.02 11.50 31.60
N GLU A 469 24.23 12.80 31.37
CA GLU A 469 24.27 13.37 30.01
C GLU A 469 25.53 12.90 29.26
N LEU A 470 26.64 12.58 29.96
CA LEU A 470 27.84 11.99 29.33
C LEU A 470 27.55 10.62 28.69
N CYS A 471 26.77 9.77 29.38
CA CYS A 471 26.39 8.46 28.87
C CYS A 471 25.53 8.57 27.60
N ASP A 472 24.60 9.53 27.58
CA ASP A 472 23.77 9.78 26.40
C ASP A 472 24.61 10.20 25.20
N TRP A 473 25.64 11.04 25.40
CA TRP A 473 26.51 11.48 24.30
C TRP A 473 27.48 10.41 23.80
N GLN A 474 27.90 9.48 24.66
CA GLN A 474 28.63 8.29 24.20
C GLN A 474 27.77 7.45 23.25
N LEU A 475 26.48 7.24 23.59
CA LEU A 475 25.54 6.53 22.73
C LEU A 475 25.32 7.28 21.40
N VAL A 476 25.26 8.61 21.42
CA VAL A 476 25.19 9.43 20.20
C VAL A 476 26.45 9.26 19.37
N ALA A 477 27.65 9.36 19.95
CA ALA A 477 28.92 9.18 19.25
C ALA A 477 28.97 7.81 18.54
N GLU A 478 28.58 6.74 19.25
CA GLU A 478 28.50 5.40 18.67
C GLU A 478 27.48 5.32 17.53
N SER A 479 26.31 5.94 17.68
CA SER A 479 25.26 5.96 16.66
C SER A 479 25.73 6.72 15.42
N VAL A 480 26.34 7.90 15.59
CA VAL A 480 26.94 8.71 14.53
C VAL A 480 28.03 7.91 13.81
N GLN A 481 28.90 7.20 14.55
CA GLN A 481 29.94 6.35 13.97
C GLN A 481 29.34 5.20 13.14
N ARG A 482 28.28 4.54 13.62
CA ARG A 482 27.59 3.49 12.84
C ARG A 482 26.94 4.06 11.58
N ILE A 483 26.34 5.24 11.66
CA ILE A 483 25.78 5.95 10.49
C ILE A 483 26.88 6.31 9.50
N LEU A 484 28.02 6.81 9.95
CA LEU A 484 29.18 7.11 9.13
C LEU A 484 29.66 5.88 8.35
N VAL A 485 29.81 4.73 9.03
CA VAL A 485 30.19 3.46 8.39
C VAL A 485 29.14 3.04 7.34
N ARG A 486 27.85 3.23 7.62
CA ARG A 486 26.79 2.97 6.64
C ARG A 486 26.93 3.89 5.43
N LEU A 487 27.09 5.20 5.63
CA LEU A 487 27.25 6.18 4.54
C LEU A 487 28.47 5.84 3.67
N GLN A 488 29.61 5.47 4.26
CA GLN A 488 30.79 5.03 3.53
C GLN A 488 30.51 3.78 2.68
N ALA A 489 29.71 2.83 3.18
CA ALA A 489 29.30 1.66 2.41
C ALA A 489 28.31 1.98 1.27
N LEU A 490 27.68 3.15 1.29
CA LEU A 490 26.77 3.63 0.24
C LEU A 490 27.49 4.35 -0.90
N VAL A 491 28.75 4.78 -0.70
CA VAL A 491 29.54 5.43 -1.74
C VAL A 491 29.64 4.49 -2.96
N GLY A 492 29.18 4.97 -4.12
CA GLY A 492 29.15 4.21 -5.37
C GLY A 492 27.90 3.36 -5.61
N GLN A 493 26.88 3.38 -4.73
CA GLN A 493 25.64 2.58 -4.91
C GLN A 493 24.44 3.40 -5.41
N ALA A 494 24.24 4.65 -4.98
CA ALA A 494 23.25 5.60 -5.53
C ALA A 494 23.38 7.00 -4.90
N ASP A 495 22.98 8.03 -5.65
CA ASP A 495 23.06 9.48 -5.34
C ASP A 495 24.35 9.91 -4.62
N GLU A 496 25.47 9.69 -5.33
CA GLU A 496 26.81 10.01 -4.85
C GLU A 496 26.92 11.48 -4.41
N GLY A 497 26.15 12.38 -5.01
CA GLY A 497 26.12 13.79 -4.63
C GLY A 497 25.62 14.01 -3.21
N LEU A 498 24.50 13.40 -2.83
CA LEU A 498 23.95 13.52 -1.48
C LEU A 498 24.86 12.86 -0.44
N VAL A 499 25.38 11.66 -0.73
CA VAL A 499 26.29 10.96 0.18
C VAL A 499 27.58 11.77 0.38
N ASN A 500 28.17 12.30 -0.69
CA ASN A 500 29.38 13.11 -0.62
C ASN A 500 29.17 14.45 0.09
N ALA A 501 27.95 15.00 0.08
CA ALA A 501 27.61 16.20 0.85
C ALA A 501 27.41 15.89 2.34
N ALA A 502 26.76 14.77 2.67
CA ALA A 502 26.46 14.41 4.06
C ALA A 502 27.68 13.84 4.81
N LEU A 503 28.51 13.06 4.14
CA LEU A 503 29.61 12.32 4.77
C LEU A 503 30.61 13.23 5.53
N PRO A 504 31.11 14.35 4.96
CA PRO A 504 32.02 15.24 5.69
C PRO A 504 31.37 15.91 6.89
N ALA A 505 30.07 16.25 6.81
CA ALA A 505 29.35 16.87 7.92
C ALA A 505 29.20 15.89 9.09
N VAL A 506 28.80 14.65 8.82
CA VAL A 506 28.66 13.59 9.84
C VAL A 506 30.02 13.24 10.45
N GLN A 507 31.08 13.20 9.64
CA GLN A 507 32.44 13.00 10.13
C GLN A 507 32.87 14.14 11.07
N GLY A 508 32.66 15.40 10.67
CA GLY A 508 32.97 16.55 11.51
C GLY A 508 32.24 16.51 12.85
N LEU A 509 30.95 16.18 12.85
CA LEU A 509 30.17 16.00 14.07
C LEU A 509 30.74 14.92 14.97
N HIS A 510 31.11 13.76 14.40
CA HIS A 510 31.71 12.67 15.18
C HIS A 510 33.00 13.13 15.86
N ASP A 511 33.87 13.79 15.12
CA ASP A 511 35.16 14.26 15.62
C ASP A 511 34.98 15.32 16.72
N ASP A 512 34.03 16.24 16.54
CA ASP A 512 33.64 17.23 17.56
C ASP A 512 33.14 16.56 18.84
N ILE A 513 32.23 15.58 18.74
CA ILE A 513 31.69 14.86 19.91
C ILE A 513 32.81 14.13 20.67
N ILE A 514 33.69 13.44 19.95
CA ILE A 514 34.81 12.72 20.56
C ILE A 514 35.81 13.68 21.22
N GLY A 515 36.06 14.85 20.61
CA GLY A 515 36.87 15.91 21.20
C GLY A 515 36.32 16.37 22.55
N HIS A 516 35.05 16.77 22.58
CA HIS A 516 34.40 17.23 23.82
C HIS A 516 34.31 16.13 24.89
N LEU A 517 34.05 14.87 24.51
CA LEU A 517 34.03 13.76 25.46
C LEU A 517 35.39 13.53 26.13
N LYS A 518 36.50 13.81 25.44
CA LYS A 518 37.85 13.74 26.03
C LYS A 518 38.10 14.90 26.97
N GLU A 519 37.76 16.13 26.57
CA GLU A 519 37.90 17.32 27.41
C GLU A 519 37.14 17.21 28.74
N MET A 520 35.99 16.52 28.75
CA MET A 520 35.22 16.30 29.98
C MET A 520 35.75 15.16 30.87
N GLN A 521 36.64 14.31 30.34
CA GLN A 521 37.26 13.21 31.10
C GLN A 521 38.57 13.64 31.79
N GLU A 522 39.20 14.71 31.29
CA GLU A 522 40.36 15.38 31.88
C GLU A 522 39.95 16.33 33.01
#